data_AF-A0A432SDA3-F1
#
_entry.id   AF-A0A432SDA3-F1
#
_cell.length_a   1.000
_cell.length_b   1.000
_cell.length_c   1.000
_cell.angle_alpha   90.00
_cell.angle_beta   90.00
_cell.angle_gamma   90.00
#
_symmetry.space_group_name_H-M   'P 1'
#
loop_
_entity.id
_entity.type
_entity.pdbx_description
1 polymer ?
#
loop_
_entity_poly.entity_id
_entity_poly.type
_entity_poly.pdbx_seq_one_letter_code
_entity_poly.pdbx_strand_id
1 'polypeptide(L)'
;MVYEAVGTVYIWLTPLLGVGFYLWRRYRTQKRYYFPITLFFLYTLYFEIDRDMILFSFILLALLYHYFLAEKIEHTMNCIFCIDLIYVLYAYLGYYLINLFLAFLFNLPFPEFTPLYFIYIV
;
A
#
# COMPACT_ATOMS: atom_id res chain seq x y z
N MET A 1 -11.00 21.26 -7.45
CA MET A 1 -10.22 20.67 -8.54
C MET A 1 -9.34 19.64 -7.88
N VAL A 2 -9.90 18.46 -7.69
CA VAL A 2 -9.37 17.34 -6.91
C VAL A 2 -9.27 16.21 -7.94
N TYR A 3 -8.18 15.44 -7.97
CA TYR A 3 -7.85 14.41 -8.98
C TYR A 3 -6.96 14.86 -10.15
N GLU A 4 -5.69 15.11 -9.86
CA GLU A 4 -4.60 14.72 -10.79
C GLU A 4 -3.77 13.54 -10.27
N ALA A 5 -3.92 13.12 -9.01
CA ALA A 5 -2.85 12.42 -8.30
C ALA A 5 -2.77 10.89 -8.45
N VAL A 6 -3.81 10.20 -8.97
CA VAL A 6 -3.73 8.74 -9.14
C VAL A 6 -3.17 8.35 -10.51
N GLY A 7 -3.43 9.14 -11.56
CA GLY A 7 -2.78 8.98 -12.88
C GLY A 7 -1.33 9.45 -12.87
N THR A 8 -1.03 10.48 -12.08
CA THR A 8 0.33 11.02 -11.83
C THR A 8 0.97 10.40 -10.57
N VAL A 9 0.71 9.11 -10.30
CA VAL A 9 1.47 8.36 -9.28
C VAL A 9 2.95 8.55 -9.60
N TYR A 10 3.58 9.41 -8.81
CA TYR A 10 5.00 9.66 -8.89
C TYR A 10 5.67 8.30 -8.81
N ILE A 11 6.56 8.05 -9.76
CA ILE A 11 7.53 6.95 -9.83
C ILE A 11 8.02 6.50 -8.43
N TRP A 12 8.14 7.42 -7.47
CA TRP A 12 8.64 7.17 -6.12
C TRP A 12 7.60 6.75 -5.07
N LEU A 13 6.30 7.02 -5.27
CA LEU A 13 5.27 6.64 -4.31
C LEU A 13 5.02 5.14 -4.33
N THR A 14 5.00 4.56 -5.53
CA THR A 14 4.94 3.13 -5.76
C THR A 14 6.00 2.36 -4.94
N PRO A 15 7.31 2.58 -5.12
CA PRO A 15 8.34 1.89 -4.36
C PRO A 15 8.23 2.16 -2.85
N LEU A 16 7.71 3.32 -2.44
CA LEU A 16 7.49 3.62 -1.02
C LEU A 16 6.42 2.70 -0.41
N LEU A 17 5.31 2.44 -1.10
CA LEU A 17 4.26 1.52 -0.65
C LEU A 17 4.81 0.10 -0.46
N GLY A 18 5.60 -0.39 -1.42
CA GLY A 18 6.28 -1.68 -1.33
C GLY A 18 7.26 -1.76 -0.15
N VAL A 19 8.09 -0.72 0.04
CA VAL A 19 9.02 -0.61 1.18
C VAL A 19 8.25 -0.52 2.50
N GLY A 20 7.11 0.17 2.55
CA GLY A 20 6.24 0.27 3.71
C GLY A 20 5.71 -1.10 4.15
N PHE A 21 5.20 -1.89 3.21
CA PHE A 21 4.73 -3.25 3.48
C PHE A 21 5.87 -4.20 3.89
N TYR A 22 7.04 -4.04 3.31
CA TYR A 22 8.24 -4.78 3.73
C TYR A 22 8.65 -4.43 5.17
N LEU A 23 8.70 -3.14 5.51
CA LEU A 23 9.00 -2.68 6.87
C LEU A 23 7.94 -3.17 7.87
N TRP A 24 6.66 -3.13 7.48
CA TRP A 24 5.54 -3.64 8.27
C TRP A 24 5.70 -5.12 8.61
N ARG A 25 6.06 -5.96 7.65
CA ARG A 25 6.40 -7.38 7.89
C ARG A 25 7.49 -7.50 8.94
N ARG A 26 8.58 -6.76 8.76
CA ARG A 26 9.78 -6.85 9.61
C ARG A 26 9.51 -6.39 11.04
N TYR A 27 8.60 -5.42 11.22
CA TYR A 27 8.10 -5.05 12.54
C TYR A 27 7.32 -6.16 13.22
N ARG A 28 6.44 -6.88 12.51
CA ARG A 28 5.72 -8.01 13.11
C ARG A 28 6.68 -9.08 13.62
N THR A 29 7.76 -9.34 12.89
CA THR A 29 8.74 -10.36 13.28
C THR A 29 9.69 -9.88 14.39
N GLN A 30 10.14 -8.62 14.37
CA GLN A 30 11.26 -8.18 15.22
C GLN A 30 10.94 -7.06 16.23
N LYS A 31 9.71 -6.52 16.27
CA LYS A 31 9.21 -5.42 17.16
C LYS A 31 10.07 -4.14 17.27
N ARG A 32 11.27 -4.13 16.70
CA ARG A 32 12.29 -3.06 16.76
C ARG A 32 12.07 -1.95 15.74
N TYR A 33 11.21 -2.19 14.75
CA TYR A 33 10.93 -1.27 13.64
C TYR A 33 9.72 -0.37 13.87
N TYR A 34 9.33 -0.11 15.13
CA TYR A 34 8.18 0.74 15.45
C TYR A 34 8.37 2.18 14.94
N PHE A 35 9.53 2.79 15.23
CA PHE A 35 9.83 4.16 14.83
C PHE A 35 9.75 4.40 13.31
N PRO A 36 10.43 3.61 12.44
CA PRO A 36 10.36 3.82 11.00
C PRO A 36 8.95 3.60 10.43
N ILE A 37 8.16 2.71 11.04
CA ILE A 37 6.77 2.48 10.61
C ILE A 37 5.88 3.66 10.95
N THR A 38 5.95 4.18 12.17
CA THR A 38 5.14 5.35 12.55
C THR A 38 5.46 6.54 11.64
N LEU A 39 6.74 6.74 11.33
CA LEU A 39 7.20 7.79 10.42
C LEU A 39 6.67 7.56 9.00
N PHE A 40 6.70 6.30 8.53
CA PHE A 40 6.11 5.90 7.25
C PHE A 40 4.61 6.18 7.18
N PHE A 41 3.84 5.85 8.22
CA PHE A 41 2.41 6.15 8.28
C PHE A 41 2.13 7.65 8.26
N LEU A 42 2.90 8.41 9.03
CA LEU A 42 2.73 9.85 9.12
C LEU A 42 3.06 10.53 7.77
N TYR A 43 4.09 10.05 7.08
CA TYR A 43 4.41 10.48 5.73
C TYR A 43 3.29 10.13 4.74
N THR A 44 2.74 8.92 4.84
CA THR A 44 1.65 8.47 3.95
C THR A 44 0.39 9.30 4.17
N LEU A 45 0.05 9.63 5.42
CA LEU A 45 -1.06 10.52 5.75
C LEU A 45 -0.85 11.94 5.23
N TYR A 46 0.35 12.49 5.42
CA TYR A 46 0.69 13.81 4.86
C TYR A 46 0.54 13.82 3.34
N PHE A 47 1.01 12.77 2.67
CA PHE A 47 0.91 12.63 1.23
C PHE A 47 -0.54 12.47 0.75
N GLU A 48 -1.36 11.68 1.44
CA GLU A 48 -2.79 11.54 1.14
C GLU A 48 -3.51 12.90 1.22
N ILE A 49 -3.16 13.73 2.21
CA ILE A 49 -3.70 15.09 2.39
C ILE A 49 -3.20 16.05 1.30
N ASP A 50 -1.89 16.10 1.07
CA ASP A 50 -1.26 17.00 0.09
C ASP A 50 -1.79 16.79 -1.33
N ARG A 51 -2.22 15.56 -1.63
CA ARG A 51 -2.61 15.14 -2.97
C ARG A 51 -4.11 14.90 -3.16
N ASP A 52 -4.92 15.33 -2.18
CA ASP A 52 -6.37 15.12 -2.15
C ASP A 52 -6.77 13.65 -2.43
N MET A 53 -5.95 12.70 -1.98
CA MET A 53 -6.29 11.28 -2.07
C MET A 53 -7.22 10.89 -0.92
N ILE A 54 -7.76 9.68 -1.00
CA ILE A 54 -8.66 9.18 0.03
C ILE A 54 -7.85 8.94 1.32
N LEU A 55 -8.11 9.79 2.32
CA LEU A 55 -7.53 9.71 3.65
C LEU A 55 -7.69 8.31 4.26
N PHE A 56 -6.62 7.83 4.89
CA PHE A 56 -6.54 6.53 5.57
C PHE A 56 -6.66 5.31 4.64
N SER A 57 -6.68 5.48 3.31
CA SER A 57 -6.77 4.38 2.35
C SER A 57 -5.62 3.36 2.55
N PHE A 58 -4.41 3.86 2.81
CA PHE A 58 -3.25 3.00 3.08
C PHE A 58 -3.34 2.26 4.42
N ILE A 59 -3.83 2.94 5.46
CA ILE A 59 -4.01 2.32 6.78
C ILE A 59 -5.06 1.21 6.71
N LEU A 60 -6.16 1.46 5.99
CA LEU A 60 -7.19 0.45 5.74
C LEU A 60 -6.61 -0.78 5.03
N LEU A 61 -5.76 -0.57 4.02
CA LEU A 61 -5.06 -1.63 3.31
C LEU A 61 -4.16 -2.46 4.23
N ALA A 62 -3.34 -1.78 5.04
CA ALA A 62 -2.43 -2.43 5.97
C ALA A 62 -3.18 -3.26 7.03
N LEU A 63 -4.33 -2.76 7.52
CA LEU A 63 -5.19 -3.48 8.45
C LEU A 63 -5.84 -4.71 7.80
N LEU A 64 -6.45 -4.55 6.62
CA LEU A 64 -7.04 -5.67 5.88
C LEU A 64 -6.00 -6.77 5.63
N TYR A 65 -4.81 -6.37 5.21
CA TYR A 65 -3.72 -7.31 5.02
C TYR A 65 -3.35 -8.05 6.31
N HIS A 66 -3.12 -7.30 7.39
CA HIS A 66 -2.70 -7.83 8.68
C HIS A 66 -3.68 -8.88 9.22
N TYR A 67 -4.98 -8.59 9.15
CA TYR A 67 -6.02 -9.46 9.71
C TYR A 67 -6.35 -10.65 8.80
N PHE A 68 -6.38 -10.48 7.48
CA PHE A 68 -6.94 -11.51 6.59
C PHE A 68 -5.89 -12.31 5.81
N LEU A 69 -4.76 -11.71 5.45
CA LEU A 69 -3.81 -12.33 4.53
C LEU A 69 -2.51 -12.75 5.20
N ALA A 70 -2.06 -11.99 6.19
CA ALA A 70 -0.69 -12.05 6.63
C ALA A 70 -0.31 -13.39 7.31
N GLU A 71 -1.18 -13.97 8.14
CA GLU A 71 -0.97 -15.31 8.71
C GLU A 71 -1.12 -16.42 7.66
N LYS A 72 -2.10 -16.29 6.76
CA LYS A 72 -2.39 -17.30 5.74
C LYS A 72 -1.25 -17.44 4.74
N ILE A 73 -0.63 -16.33 4.33
CA ILE A 73 0.53 -16.33 3.44
C ILE A 73 1.74 -16.97 4.11
N GLU A 74 2.03 -16.62 5.36
CA GLU A 74 3.17 -17.14 6.10
C GLU A 74 3.06 -18.65 6.42
N HIS A 75 1.83 -19.15 6.60
CA HIS A 75 1.59 -20.59 6.79
C HIS A 75 1.56 -21.40 5.49
N THR A 76 1.21 -20.78 4.35
CA THR A 76 1.09 -21.49 3.07
C THR A 76 2.40 -21.51 2.29
N MET A 77 3.24 -20.48 2.44
CA MET A 77 4.46 -20.28 1.65
C MET A 77 5.69 -20.42 2.55
N ASN A 78 6.61 -21.31 2.19
CA ASN A 78 7.88 -21.47 2.91
C ASN A 78 9.03 -20.61 2.35
N CYS A 79 8.84 -19.95 1.20
CA CYS A 79 9.88 -19.15 0.56
C CYS A 79 9.79 -17.67 0.97
N ILE A 80 10.81 -17.19 1.69
CA ILE A 80 10.90 -15.79 2.17
C ILE A 80 10.79 -14.80 1.00
N PHE A 81 11.47 -15.09 -0.12
CA PHE A 81 11.43 -14.24 -1.31
C PHE A 81 10.03 -14.18 -1.95
N CYS A 82 9.33 -15.33 -2.04
CA CYS A 82 7.96 -15.37 -2.54
C CYS A 82 7.01 -14.58 -1.64
N ILE A 83 7.19 -14.69 -0.31
CA ILE A 83 6.43 -13.90 0.65
C ILE A 83 6.66 -12.40 0.38
N ASP A 84 7.92 -11.95 0.30
CA ASP A 84 8.22 -10.54 0.05
C ASP A 84 7.61 -10.04 -1.27
N LEU A 85 7.66 -10.84 -2.34
CA LEU A 85 7.06 -10.50 -3.62
C LEU A 85 5.53 -10.37 -3.53
N ILE A 86 4.85 -11.27 -2.80
CA ILE A 86 3.40 -11.19 -2.55
C ILE A 86 3.05 -9.93 -1.74
N TYR A 87 3.88 -9.57 -0.75
CA TYR A 87 3.69 -8.35 0.03
C TYR A 87 3.76 -7.11 -0.86
N VAL A 88 4.73 -7.06 -1.78
CA VAL A 88 4.88 -5.96 -2.74
C VAL A 88 3.70 -5.91 -3.71
N LEU A 89 3.30 -7.05 -4.28
CA LEU A 89 2.12 -7.15 -5.15
C LEU A 89 0.84 -6.67 -4.45
N TYR A 90 0.65 -7.06 -3.19
CA TYR A 90 -0.50 -6.65 -2.40
C TYR A 90 -0.49 -5.15 -2.09
N ALA A 91 0.68 -4.58 -1.79
CA ALA A 91 0.82 -3.14 -1.60
C ALA A 91 0.35 -2.36 -2.85
N TYR A 92 0.68 -2.84 -4.05
CA TYR A 92 0.29 -2.18 -5.30
C TYR A 92 -1.16 -2.43 -5.70
N LEU A 93 -1.49 -3.70 -5.93
CA LEU A 93 -2.81 -4.09 -6.43
C LEU A 93 -3.88 -3.84 -5.38
N GLY A 94 -3.58 -4.15 -4.11
CA GLY A 94 -4.50 -3.91 -3.01
C GLY A 94 -4.76 -2.42 -2.81
N TYR A 95 -3.76 -1.56 -2.91
CA TYR A 95 -3.95 -0.10 -2.78
C TYR A 95 -4.85 0.44 -3.89
N TYR A 96 -4.62 0.02 -5.14
CA TYR A 96 -5.50 0.39 -6.26
C TYR A 96 -6.94 -0.10 -6.03
N LEU A 97 -7.12 -1.37 -5.66
CA LEU A 97 -8.44 -1.96 -5.43
C LEU A 97 -9.19 -1.28 -4.29
N ILE A 98 -8.52 -0.94 -3.19
CA ILE A 98 -9.14 -0.22 -2.07
C ILE A 98 -9.54 1.19 -2.49
N ASN A 99 -8.69 1.91 -3.20
CA ASN A 99 -9.05 3.24 -3.68
C ASN A 99 -10.20 3.19 -4.69
N LEU A 100 -10.24 2.16 -5.56
CA LEU A 100 -11.36 1.94 -6.48
C LEU A 100 -12.66 1.64 -5.71
N PHE A 101 -12.59 0.79 -4.68
CA PHE A 101 -13.73 0.47 -3.83
C PHE A 101 -14.23 1.67 -3.03
N LEU A 102 -13.32 2.45 -2.44
CA LEU A 102 -13.67 3.67 -1.70
C LEU A 102 -14.21 4.74 -2.65
N ALA A 103 -13.65 4.88 -3.84
CA ALA A 103 -14.16 5.80 -4.86
C ALA A 103 -15.59 5.45 -5.25
N PHE A 104 -15.87 4.16 -5.46
CA PHE A 104 -17.24 3.68 -5.69
C PHE A 104 -18.18 4.00 -4.51
N LEU A 105 -17.75 3.74 -3.27
CA LEU A 105 -18.57 3.93 -2.07
C LEU A 105 -18.89 5.40 -1.79
N PHE A 106 -17.94 6.30 -2.04
CA PHE A 106 -18.10 7.74 -1.85
C PHE A 106 -18.56 8.48 -3.11
N ASN A 107 -18.84 7.76 -4.20
CA ASN A 107 -19.23 8.32 -5.49
C ASN A 107 -18.22 9.36 -6.03
N LEU A 108 -16.94 9.07 -5.85
CA LEU A 108 -15.79 9.85 -6.32
C LEU A 108 -15.36 9.37 -7.71
N PRO A 109 -14.63 10.18 -8.50
CA PRO A 109 -14.07 9.72 -9.77
C PRO A 109 -13.10 8.54 -9.55
N PHE A 110 -13.14 7.58 -10.47
CA PHE A 110 -12.33 6.38 -10.36
C PHE A 110 -10.83 6.65 -10.54
N PRO A 111 -9.97 5.95 -9.80
CA PRO A 111 -8.53 6.04 -10.00
C PRO A 111 -8.14 5.50 -11.38
N GLU A 112 -7.34 6.28 -12.11
CA GLU A 112 -6.75 5.84 -13.38
C GLU A 112 -5.69 4.75 -13.14
N PHE A 113 -5.67 3.75 -14.01
CA PHE A 113 -4.71 2.65 -13.94
C PHE A 113 -3.55 2.90 -14.91
N THR A 114 -2.40 3.32 -14.40
CA THR A 114 -1.23 3.69 -15.21
C THR A 114 -0.26 2.50 -15.39
N PRO A 115 0.42 2.33 -16.54
CA PRO A 115 1.42 1.26 -16.72
C PRO A 115 2.59 1.30 -15.72
N LEU A 116 2.83 2.45 -15.08
CA LEU A 116 3.82 2.65 -14.02
C LEU A 116 3.67 1.65 -12.87
N TYR A 117 2.46 1.14 -12.60
CA TYR A 117 2.23 0.11 -11.59
C TYR A 117 2.98 -1.20 -11.88
N PHE A 118 3.23 -1.55 -13.15
CA PHE A 118 3.94 -2.77 -13.53
C PHE A 118 5.46 -2.64 -13.47
N ILE A 119 6.00 -1.42 -13.63
CA ILE A 119 7.45 -1.19 -13.66
C ILE A 119 8.11 -1.53 -12.32
N TYR A 120 7.37 -1.42 -11.21
CA TYR A 120 7.87 -1.70 -9.85
C TYR A 120 7.55 -3.10 -9.32
N ILE A 121 6.84 -3.92 -10.11
CA ILE A 121 6.53 -5.32 -9.78
C ILE A 121 7.64 -6.26 -10.30
N VAL A 122 8.47 -5.79 -11.25
CA VAL A 122 9.57 -6.55 -11.88
C VAL A 122 10.90 -6.28 -11.18
#